data_AF-A0A8J7PVB3-F1
#
_entry.id   AF-A0A8J7PVB3-F1
#
_cell.length_a   1.000
_cell.length_b   1.000
_cell.length_c   1.000
_cell.angle_alpha   90.00
_cell.angle_beta   90.00
_cell.angle_gamma   90.00
#
_symmetry.space_group_name_H-M   'P 1'
#
loop_
_entity.id
_entity.type
_entity.pdbx_description
1 polymer ?
#
loop_
_entity_poly.entity_id
_entity_poly.type
_entity_poly.pdbx_seq_one_letter_code
_entity_poly.pdbx_strand_id
1 'polypeptide(L)' 'MDAVERVKLMKLIWDSIGSEFGGRHELYERNYSGNHEGVRAELLFAAQTSGQADAMKGFAEQCMASYDLDGWTDGPGPRG' A
#
# COMPACT_ATOMS: atom_id res chain seq x y z
N MET A 1 -7.03 -40.99 0.86
CA MET A 1 -7.80 -40.21 -0.11
C MET A 1 -8.04 -41.09 -1.33
N ASP A 2 -9.29 -41.35 -1.67
CA ASP A 2 -9.61 -42.09 -2.89
C ASP A 2 -9.50 -41.20 -4.15
N ALA A 3 -9.56 -41.80 -5.33
CA ALA A 3 -9.42 -41.07 -6.59
C ALA A 3 -10.57 -40.08 -6.84
N VAL A 4 -11.78 -40.39 -6.39
CA VAL A 4 -12.97 -39.54 -6.56
C VAL A 4 -12.83 -38.28 -5.71
N GLU A 5 -12.43 -38.44 -4.45
CA GLU A 5 -12.19 -37.36 -3.50
C GLU A 5 -11.07 -36.45 -4.01
N ARG A 6 -9.96 -37.02 -4.51
CA ARG A 6 -8.85 -36.26 -5.10
C ARG A 6 -9.30 -35.42 -6.28
N VAL A 7 -10.03 -36.02 -7.22
CA VAL A 7 -10.49 -35.30 -8.43
C VAL A 7 -11.53 -34.23 -8.07
N LYS A 8 -12.41 -34.51 -7.10
CA LYS A 8 -13.39 -33.53 -6.61
C LYS A 8 -12.70 -32.31 -6.00
N LEU A 9 -11.66 -32.50 -5.19
CA LEU A 9 -10.89 -31.41 -4.62
C LEU A 9 -10.18 -30.58 -5.71
N MET A 10 -9.50 -31.24 -6.66
CA MET A 10 -8.80 -30.52 -7.72
C MET A 10 -9.74 -29.73 -8.63
N LYS A 11 -10.94 -30.26 -8.91
CA LYS A 11 -11.96 -29.53 -9.68
C LYS A 11 -12.48 -28.30 -8.94
N LEU A 12 -12.68 -28.40 -7.63
CA LEU A 12 -13.09 -27.25 -6.82
C LEU A 12 -12.01 -26.15 -6.84
N ILE A 13 -10.74 -26.52 -6.66
CA ILE A 13 -9.63 -25.56 -6.75
C ILE A 13 -9.60 -24.91 -8.13
N TRP A 14 -9.67 -25.70 -9.19
CA TRP A 14 -9.66 -25.18 -10.56
C TRP A 14 -10.82 -24.22 -10.82
N ASP A 15 -12.03 -24.51 -10.36
CA ASP A 15 -13.17 -23.62 -10.57
C ASP A 15 -13.05 -22.30 -9.80
N SER A 16 -12.35 -22.30 -8.66
CA SER A 16 -12.13 -21.08 -7.87
C SER A 16 -11.11 -20.11 -8.46
N ILE A 17 -10.23 -20.55 -9.38
CA ILE A 17 -9.13 -19.72 -9.91
C ILE A 17 -8.90 -19.79 -11.41
N GLY A 18 -9.16 -20.93 -12.06
CA GLY A 18 -8.72 -21.22 -13.44
C GLY A 18 -9.84 -21.40 -14.46
N SER A 19 -11.09 -21.59 -14.01
CA SER A 19 -12.24 -21.53 -14.91
C SER A 19 -12.56 -20.09 -15.33
N GLU A 20 -13.45 -19.92 -16.30
CA GLU A 20 -13.97 -18.59 -16.66
C GLU A 20 -14.62 -17.88 -15.46
N PHE A 21 -15.28 -18.65 -14.57
CA PHE A 21 -15.84 -18.13 -13.33
C PHE A 21 -14.74 -17.59 -12.39
N GLY A 22 -13.66 -18.35 -12.20
CA GLY A 22 -12.50 -17.94 -11.42
C GLY A 22 -11.79 -16.72 -12.01
N GLY A 23 -11.52 -16.71 -13.32
CA GLY A 23 -10.88 -15.59 -14.01
C GLY A 23 -11.71 -14.30 -14.00
N ARG A 24 -13.04 -14.40 -14.09
CA ARG A 24 -13.94 -13.25 -13.90
C ARG A 24 -13.87 -12.72 -12.47
N HIS A 25 -13.83 -13.59 -11.47
CA HIS A 25 -13.69 -13.18 -10.07
C HIS A 25 -12.35 -12.49 -9.82
N GLU A 26 -11.26 -12.97 -10.41
CA GLU A 26 -9.96 -12.29 -10.34
C GLU A 26 -10.04 -10.87 -10.91
N LEU A 27 -10.64 -10.72 -12.10
CA LEU A 27 -10.79 -9.41 -12.74
C LEU A 27 -11.68 -8.46 -11.92
N TYR A 28 -12.74 -9.01 -11.31
CA TYR A 28 -13.62 -8.28 -10.40
C TYR A 28 -12.85 -7.78 -9.19
N GLU A 29 -12.22 -8.65 -8.41
CA GLU A 29 -11.46 -8.25 -7.20
C GLU A 29 -10.37 -7.23 -7.53
N ARG A 30 -9.74 -7.35 -8.70
CA ARG A 30 -8.67 -6.45 -9.13
C ARG A 30 -9.13 -5.02 -9.43
N ASN A 31 -10.40 -4.81 -9.82
CA ASN A 31 -10.87 -3.52 -10.33
C ASN A 31 -12.18 -3.04 -9.68
N TYR A 32 -12.75 -3.81 -8.75
CA TYR A 32 -14.05 -3.51 -8.16
C TYR A 32 -14.08 -2.14 -7.49
N SER A 33 -13.02 -1.81 -6.75
CA SER A 33 -12.87 -0.52 -6.07
C SER A 33 -12.28 0.59 -6.95
N GLY A 34 -12.21 0.40 -8.27
CA GLY A 34 -11.59 1.35 -9.20
C GLY A 34 -10.31 0.81 -9.85
N ASN A 35 -9.79 1.54 -10.83
CA ASN A 35 -8.54 1.17 -11.48
C ASN A 35 -7.35 1.34 -10.51
N HIS A 36 -6.25 0.63 -10.79
CA HIS A 36 -5.06 0.57 -9.92
C HIS A 36 -4.49 1.94 -9.54
N GLU A 37 -4.65 2.93 -10.41
CA GLU A 37 -4.17 4.30 -10.20
C GLU A 37 -5.16 5.15 -9.38
N GLY A 38 -6.47 4.98 -9.61
CA GLY A 38 -7.54 5.71 -8.92
C GLY A 38 -7.54 5.44 -7.43
N VAL A 39 -7.44 4.16 -7.03
CA VAL A 39 -7.40 3.78 -5.60
C VAL A 39 -6.21 4.41 -4.87
N ARG A 40 -5.05 4.50 -5.53
CA ARG A 40 -3.85 5.13 -4.95
C ARG A 40 -3.98 6.64 -4.87
N ALA A 41 -4.57 7.27 -5.89
CA ALA A 41 -4.84 8.71 -5.90
C ALA A 41 -5.85 9.09 -4.81
N GLU A 42 -6.94 8.34 -4.67
CA GLU A 42 -7.95 8.54 -3.62
C GLU A 42 -7.35 8.45 -2.22
N LEU A 43 -6.50 7.45 -1.96
CA LEU A 43 -5.79 7.31 -0.69
C LEU A 43 -4.89 8.53 -0.41
N LEU A 44 -4.16 9.01 -1.42
CA LEU A 44 -3.33 10.20 -1.29
C LEU A 44 -4.17 11.44 -1.00
N PHE A 45 -5.28 11.64 -1.72
CA PHE A 45 -6.18 12.77 -1.50
C PHE A 45 -6.85 12.72 -0.12
N ALA A 46 -7.22 11.54 0.37
CA ALA A 46 -7.72 11.36 1.72
C ALA A 46 -6.65 11.71 2.77
N ALA A 47 -5.40 11.30 2.57
CA ALA A 47 -4.28 11.65 3.45
C ALA A 47 -3.98 13.17 3.44
N GLN A 48 -4.11 13.83 2.29
CA GLN A 48 -3.99 15.29 2.19
C GLN A 48 -5.16 16.00 2.89
N THR A 49 -6.39 15.58 2.63
CA THR A 49 -7.60 16.21 3.18
C THR A 49 -7.68 16.04 4.71
N SER A 50 -7.23 14.91 5.23
CA SER A 50 -7.19 14.65 6.68
C SER A 50 -6.01 15.30 7.40
N GLY A 51 -5.09 15.96 6.68
CA GLY A 51 -3.88 16.57 7.24
C GLY A 51 -2.77 15.56 7.62
N GLN A 52 -2.98 14.26 7.40
CA GLN A 52 -1.94 13.24 7.66
C GLN A 52 -0.70 13.46 6.80
N ALA A 53 -0.88 13.86 5.54
CA ALA A 53 0.23 14.17 4.65
C ALA A 53 1.09 15.32 5.20
N ASP A 54 0.46 16.34 5.79
CA ASP A 54 1.18 17.48 6.35
C ASP A 54 1.82 17.15 7.70
N ALA A 55 1.21 16.29 8.51
CA ALA A 55 1.85 15.76 9.72
C ALA A 55 3.13 14.96 9.39
N MET A 56 3.10 14.14 8.34
CA MET A 56 4.28 13.39 7.87
C MET A 56 5.38 14.32 7.35
N LYS A 57 5.01 15.38 6.59
CA LYS A 57 5.97 16.40 6.16
C LYS A 57 6.57 17.15 7.35
N GLY A 58 5.74 17.58 8.30
CA GLY A 58 6.18 18.29 9.50
C GLY A 58 7.17 17.46 10.33
N PHE A 59 6.97 16.14 10.42
CA PHE A 59 7.94 15.25 11.05
C PHE A 59 9.30 15.22 10.32
N ALA A 60 9.30 15.21 8.99
CA ALA A 60 10.52 15.33 8.21
C ALA A 60 11.18 16.71 8.35
N GLU A 61 10.38 17.79 8.35
CA GLU A 61 10.85 19.16 8.55
C GLU A 61 11.52 19.33 9.92
N GLN A 62 10.95 18.74 10.97
CA GLN A 62 11.55 18.76 12.31
C GLN A 62 12.94 18.09 12.32
N CYS A 63 13.11 16.98 11.59
CA CYS A 63 14.42 16.34 11.43
C CYS A 63 15.40 17.25 10.68
N MET A 64 14.95 17.84 9.57
CA MET A 64 15.78 18.75 8.77
C MET A 64 16.15 20.04 9.52
N ALA A 65 15.32 20.49 10.45
CA ALA A 65 15.57 21.67 11.28
C ALA A 65 16.65 21.44 12.36
N SER A 66 17.04 20.19 12.61
CA SER A 66 18.06 19.86 13.61
C SER A 66 19.49 20.15 13.15
N TYR A 67 19.70 20.56 11.90
CA TYR A 67 21.00 20.93 11.36
C TYR A 67 20.91 21.95 10.22
N ASP A 68 22.01 22.64 9.96
CA ASP A 68 22.22 23.48 8.78
C ASP A 68 23.59 23.20 8.13
N LEU A 69 24.08 24.11 7.29
CA LEU A 69 25.38 23.95 6.64
C LEU A 69 26.56 24.07 7.61
N ASP A 70 26.35 24.67 8.78
CA ASP A 70 27.37 24.96 9.77
C ASP A 70 27.39 23.95 10.93
N GLY A 71 26.33 23.17 11.12
CA GLY A 71 26.32 22.01 12.03
C GLY A 71 24.97 21.67 12.64
N TRP A 72 24.97 20.91 13.74
CA TRP A 72 23.76 20.60 14.51
C TRP A 72 23.26 21.82 15.28
N THR A 73 21.95 22.10 15.22
CA THR A 73 21.31 23.29 15.82
C THR A 73 20.92 23.09 17.29
N ASP A 74 20.67 21.84 17.71
CA ASP A 74 20.19 21.49 19.07
C ASP A 74 21.29 21.02 20.05
N GLY A 75 22.55 20.97 19.60
CA GLY A 75 23.72 20.60 20.42
C GLY A 75 24.60 21.80 20.78
N PRO A 76 25.53 21.68 21.74
CA PRO A 76 26.58 22.70 21.91
C PRO A 76 27.39 22.71 20.60
N GLY A 77 27.18 23.76 19.78
CA GLY A 77 27.59 23.83 18.39
C GLY A 77 29.08 23.58 18.14
N PRO A 78 29.49 23.41 16.87
CA PRO A 78 30.87 23.14 16.53
C PRO A 78 31.77 24.27 17.03
N ARG A 79 32.80 23.88 17.81
CA ARG A 79 33.97 24.70 18.06
C ARG A 79 34.77 24.75 16.75
N GLY A 80 34.64 25.83 15.99
CA GLY A 80 35.42 26.12 14.79
C GLY A 80 35.41 27.60 14.49
#